data_AF-A0AAD9UEU2-F1
#
_entry.id   AF-A0AAD9UEU2-F1
#
_cell.length_a   1.000
_cell.length_b   1.000
_cell.length_c   1.000
_cell.angle_alpha   90.00
_cell.angle_beta   90.00
_cell.angle_gamma   90.00
#
_symmetry.space_group_name_H-M   'P 1'
#
loop_
_entity.id
_entity.type
_entity.pdbx_description
1 polymer ?
#
loop_
_entity_poly.entity_id
_entity_poly.type
_entity_poly.pdbx_seq_one_letter_code
_entity_poly.pdbx_strand_id
1 'polypeptide(L)'
;MDKIVGVIGGVPQAASRNDDDFSDRLNHRYTTAMLIAFAVIVSTKQYVGDPISCWVPAHFTGSHESYTNDYCWVRNTYYLSFDEYIPKEHESDKRHMIPYYQWMPIILLLQALFFHLPIMVWRTLNRKSGIDVNNIVEAGESFQNAEKAANRDKMLEYMTIVMDRYLKTQGKEKTEFTMSIKNCLSRTVCFMSGRRQGNYLISLYLVTKVLFIINVVSQLFVLNSFLGTDYNLYGINVLRELFQGDDWTQSERFPRVTMCDLKVRRLGNVQRYTVQCVLPINLFNEKIYLFLWFWMVFIATMSCMSLLTWTLRSLFYTDRRRYVKKHIVLMEEDDEDGVHIKDDNGKHFKSFMEEYLRQDGVFVLRLIGHNTNAITVTEFVWELWQKYRREHAEESDGSFA
;
A
#
# COMPACT_ATOMS: atom_id res chain seq x y z
N MET A 1 -8.96 -6.75 5.36
CA MET A 1 -8.32 -6.61 6.68
C MET A 1 -9.31 -6.12 7.71
N ASP A 2 -10.11 -5.09 7.43
CA ASP A 2 -11.18 -4.61 8.32
C ASP A 2 -12.17 -5.69 8.77
N LYS A 3 -12.53 -6.62 7.87
CA LYS A 3 -13.36 -7.80 8.21
C LYS A 3 -12.63 -8.89 9.01
N ILE A 4 -11.31 -9.04 8.86
CA ILE A 4 -10.51 -10.10 9.54
C ILE A 4 -10.04 -9.61 10.92
N VAL A 5 -9.65 -8.34 11.01
CA VAL A 5 -9.35 -7.63 12.26
C VAL A 5 -10.62 -7.48 13.11
N GLY A 6 -11.80 -7.27 12.49
CA GLY A 6 -13.08 -7.31 13.19
C GLY A 6 -13.43 -8.67 13.79
N VAL A 7 -13.03 -9.77 13.15
CA VAL A 7 -13.29 -11.15 13.62
C VAL A 7 -12.32 -11.57 14.73
N ILE A 8 -11.09 -11.07 14.74
CA ILE A 8 -10.08 -11.41 15.76
C ILE A 8 -10.11 -10.44 16.96
N GLY A 9 -10.61 -9.21 16.78
CA GLY A 9 -10.52 -8.14 17.77
C GLY A 9 -11.83 -7.62 18.38
N GLY A 10 -13.01 -8.15 18.02
CA GLY A 10 -14.28 -7.64 18.53
C GLY A 10 -14.54 -6.15 18.23
N VAL A 11 -13.83 -5.61 17.22
CA VAL A 11 -14.01 -4.23 16.75
C VAL A 11 -15.17 -4.23 15.75
N PRO A 12 -16.15 -3.31 15.87
CA PRO A 12 -17.29 -3.25 14.98
C PRO A 12 -16.83 -3.25 13.53
N GLN A 13 -17.56 -4.00 12.70
CA GLN A 13 -17.35 -4.24 11.28
C GLN A 13 -16.95 -2.93 10.56
N ALA A 14 -15.64 -2.66 10.46
CA ALA A 14 -15.18 -1.42 9.87
C ALA A 14 -15.60 -1.39 8.40
N ALA A 15 -16.46 -0.44 8.05
CA ALA A 15 -16.95 -0.21 6.70
C ALA A 15 -15.75 -0.14 5.74
N SER A 16 -15.88 -0.74 4.55
CA SER A 16 -14.83 -0.70 3.53
C SER A 16 -14.64 0.75 3.11
N ARG A 17 -13.57 1.39 3.59
CA ARG A 17 -13.23 2.74 3.15
C ARG A 17 -12.71 2.69 1.73
N ASN A 18 -13.35 3.45 0.84
CA ASN A 18 -13.06 3.47 -0.59
C ASN A 18 -12.43 4.82 -1.01
N ASP A 19 -11.68 5.46 -0.12
CA ASP A 19 -11.08 6.80 -0.31
C ASP A 19 -9.75 6.81 -1.09
N ASP A 20 -9.48 5.75 -1.85
CA ASP A 20 -8.20 5.48 -2.50
C ASP A 20 -8.35 4.75 -3.84
N ASP A 21 -7.24 4.58 -4.56
CA ASP A 21 -7.19 3.89 -5.85
C ASP A 21 -7.05 2.38 -5.71
N PHE A 22 -7.33 1.66 -6.80
CA PHE A 22 -7.01 0.24 -6.92
C PHE A 22 -5.54 -0.09 -6.59
N SER A 23 -4.59 0.71 -7.06
CA SER A 23 -3.16 0.51 -6.78
C SER A 23 -2.83 0.65 -5.28
N ASP A 24 -3.54 1.52 -4.55
CA ASP A 24 -3.33 1.69 -3.12
C ASP A 24 -3.90 0.51 -2.34
N ARG A 25 -5.07 0.01 -2.76
CA ARG A 25 -5.68 -1.21 -2.24
C ARG A 25 -4.79 -2.42 -2.45
N LEU A 26 -4.14 -2.53 -3.60
CA LEU A 26 -3.17 -3.58 -3.88
C LEU A 26 -2.06 -3.61 -2.83
N ASN A 27 -1.52 -2.45 -2.47
CA ASN A 27 -0.53 -2.30 -1.42
C ASN A 27 -1.10 -2.64 -0.03
N HIS A 28 -1.95 -1.78 0.53
CA HIS A 28 -2.24 -1.84 1.97
C HIS A 28 -3.28 -2.91 2.36
N ARG A 29 -4.10 -3.39 1.41
CA ARG A 29 -5.19 -4.34 1.68
C ARG A 29 -4.83 -5.75 1.20
N TYR A 30 -4.51 -5.90 -0.08
CA TYR A 30 -4.25 -7.22 -0.67
C TYR A 30 -2.90 -7.77 -0.25
N THR A 31 -1.82 -6.97 -0.35
CA THR A 31 -0.47 -7.43 0.02
C THR A 31 -0.35 -7.71 1.49
N THR A 32 -0.88 -6.84 2.35
CA THR A 32 -0.87 -7.10 3.80
C THR A 32 -1.69 -8.35 4.16
N ALA A 33 -2.87 -8.56 3.55
CA ALA A 33 -3.65 -9.78 3.80
C ALA A 33 -2.91 -11.05 3.34
N MET A 34 -2.24 -10.97 2.19
CA MET A 34 -1.44 -12.05 1.64
C MET A 34 -0.21 -12.37 2.51
N LEU A 35 0.52 -11.36 2.98
CA LEU A 35 1.64 -11.52 3.89
C LEU A 35 1.22 -12.13 5.24
N ILE A 36 0.07 -11.72 5.78
CA ILE A 36 -0.50 -12.35 6.98
C ILE A 36 -0.85 -13.82 6.71
N ALA A 37 -1.46 -14.12 5.56
CA ALA A 37 -1.77 -15.50 5.20
C ALA A 37 -0.51 -16.37 5.09
N PHE A 38 0.56 -15.87 4.45
CA PHE A 38 1.85 -16.57 4.42
C PHE A 38 2.47 -16.72 5.81
N ALA A 39 2.39 -15.69 6.66
CA ALA A 39 2.87 -15.79 8.04
C ALA A 39 2.14 -16.89 8.82
N VAL A 40 0.83 -17.03 8.65
CA VAL A 40 0.03 -18.11 9.25
C VAL A 40 0.47 -19.47 8.72
N ILE A 41 0.59 -19.63 7.39
CA ILE A 41 1.00 -20.90 6.76
C ILE A 41 2.39 -21.35 7.28
N VAL A 42 3.36 -20.45 7.29
CA VAL A 42 4.72 -20.76 7.78
C VAL A 42 4.69 -21.08 9.27
N SER A 43 3.94 -20.32 10.07
CA SER A 43 3.79 -20.57 11.52
C SER A 43 3.18 -21.94 11.80
N THR A 44 2.15 -22.35 11.06
CA THR A 44 1.55 -23.68 11.23
C THR A 44 2.58 -24.79 10.99
N LYS A 45 3.42 -24.66 9.96
CA LYS A 45 4.49 -25.64 9.69
C LYS A 45 5.62 -25.60 10.73
N GLN A 46 5.87 -24.44 11.34
CA GLN A 46 6.94 -24.26 12.30
C GLN A 46 6.59 -24.74 13.72
N TYR A 47 5.33 -24.62 14.14
CA TYR A 47 4.91 -24.92 15.52
C TYR A 47 4.02 -26.15 15.66
N VAL A 48 3.28 -26.55 14.61
CA VAL A 48 2.34 -27.68 14.67
C VAL A 48 2.91 -28.93 13.98
N GLY A 49 3.75 -28.76 12.97
CA GLY A 49 4.46 -29.85 12.31
C GLY A 49 5.90 -29.99 12.80
N ASP A 50 6.60 -31.01 12.30
CA ASP A 50 8.03 -31.20 12.56
C ASP A 50 8.86 -30.25 11.67
N PRO A 51 9.51 -29.22 12.21
CA PRO A 51 10.22 -28.21 11.41
C PRO A 51 11.54 -28.75 10.84
N ILE A 52 12.11 -29.77 11.49
CA ILE A 52 13.39 -30.39 11.16
C ILE A 52 13.37 -31.87 11.53
N SER A 53 14.04 -32.71 10.73
CA SER A 53 14.25 -34.13 11.05
C SER A 53 15.70 -34.49 10.79
N CYS A 54 16.40 -34.96 11.82
CA CYS A 54 17.84 -35.24 11.76
C CYS A 54 18.14 -36.75 11.69
N TRP A 55 19.14 -37.09 10.89
CA TRP A 55 19.72 -38.41 10.79
C TRP A 55 20.66 -38.67 11.97
N VAL A 56 20.14 -39.31 13.01
CA VAL A 56 20.88 -39.61 14.25
C VAL A 56 21.51 -41.02 14.22
N PRO A 57 22.58 -41.26 15.00
CA PRO A 57 23.18 -42.59 15.12
C PRO A 57 22.21 -43.64 15.66
N ALA A 58 22.33 -44.89 15.21
CA ALA A 58 21.42 -45.99 15.57
C ALA A 58 21.31 -46.34 17.07
N HIS A 59 22.26 -45.90 17.89
CA HIS A 59 22.23 -46.11 19.35
C HIS A 59 21.44 -45.04 20.12
N PHE A 60 20.94 -44.01 19.44
CA PHE A 60 20.07 -43.00 20.05
C PHE A 60 18.67 -43.58 20.27
N THR A 61 18.11 -43.38 21.46
CA THR A 61 16.70 -43.71 21.74
C THR A 61 15.81 -42.65 21.11
N GLY A 62 14.50 -42.93 20.95
CA GLY A 62 13.56 -41.94 20.41
C GLY A 62 13.54 -40.60 21.18
N SER A 63 13.79 -40.63 22.49
CA SER A 63 13.98 -39.41 23.30
C SER A 63 15.23 -38.61 22.94
N HIS A 64 16.34 -39.30 22.60
CA HIS A 64 17.56 -38.63 22.14
C HIS A 64 17.40 -38.05 20.73
N GLU A 65 16.63 -38.72 19.86
CA GLU A 65 16.28 -38.19 18.55
C GLU A 65 15.46 -36.90 18.66
N SER A 66 14.38 -36.91 19.46
CA SER A 66 13.56 -35.71 19.71
C SER A 66 14.39 -34.57 20.30
N TYR A 67 15.24 -34.85 21.29
CA TYR A 67 16.16 -33.84 21.83
C TYR A 67 17.12 -33.29 20.77
N THR A 68 17.63 -34.15 19.88
CA THR A 68 18.55 -33.73 18.80
C THR A 68 17.85 -32.84 17.79
N ASN A 69 16.62 -33.19 17.40
CA ASN A 69 15.80 -32.36 16.50
C ASN A 69 15.54 -30.98 17.11
N ASP A 70 15.09 -30.91 18.36
CA ASP A 70 14.82 -29.62 19.04
C ASP A 70 16.10 -28.80 19.24
N TYR A 71 17.19 -29.47 19.62
CA TYR A 71 18.49 -28.83 19.80
C TYR A 71 18.98 -28.21 18.49
N CYS A 72 18.89 -28.95 17.38
CA CYS A 72 19.31 -28.48 16.06
C CYS A 72 18.34 -27.46 15.46
N TRP A 73 17.08 -27.44 15.87
CA TRP A 73 16.15 -26.39 15.48
C TRP A 73 16.48 -25.06 16.16
N VAL A 74 16.76 -25.10 17.46
CA VAL A 74 17.11 -23.90 18.26
C VAL A 74 18.52 -23.43 17.93
N ARG A 75 19.45 -24.36 17.74
CA ARG A 75 20.83 -24.09 17.39
C ARG A 75 20.98 -24.09 15.87
N ASN A 76 21.06 -22.90 15.28
CA ASN A 76 21.23 -22.67 13.84
C ASN A 76 22.05 -23.75 13.11
N THR A 77 21.59 -24.17 11.95
CA THR A 77 22.28 -25.12 11.07
C THR A 77 23.08 -24.39 9.99
N TYR A 78 23.96 -25.10 9.29
CA TYR A 78 24.70 -24.56 8.15
C TYR A 78 24.53 -25.46 6.92
N TYR A 79 24.61 -24.85 5.74
CA TYR A 79 24.67 -25.59 4.49
C TYR A 79 26.11 -26.03 4.21
N LEU A 80 26.26 -27.24 3.67
CA LEU A 80 27.52 -27.79 3.19
C LEU A 80 27.21 -28.64 1.96
N SER A 81 27.93 -28.42 0.86
CA SER A 81 27.80 -29.26 -0.33
C SER A 81 28.33 -30.67 -0.05
N PHE A 82 27.82 -31.67 -0.78
CA PHE A 82 28.30 -33.05 -0.67
C PHE A 82 29.76 -33.21 -1.16
N ASP A 83 30.24 -32.29 -2.00
CA ASP A 83 31.61 -32.30 -2.53
C ASP A 83 32.63 -31.69 -1.55
N GLU A 84 32.17 -31.03 -0.49
CA GLU A 84 33.01 -30.38 0.51
C GLU A 84 33.19 -31.23 1.76
N TYR A 85 34.37 -31.16 2.38
CA TYR A 85 34.62 -31.83 3.66
C TYR A 85 34.01 -31.04 4.81
N ILE A 86 33.57 -31.75 5.86
CA ILE A 86 33.06 -31.11 7.08
C ILE A 86 34.19 -30.30 7.74
N PRO A 87 34.08 -28.96 7.87
CA PRO A 87 35.15 -28.13 8.40
C PRO A 87 35.53 -28.53 9.83
N LYS A 88 36.83 -28.55 10.12
CA LYS A 88 37.34 -28.87 11.46
C LYS A 88 36.98 -27.76 12.44
N GLU A 89 37.08 -28.03 13.75
CA GLU A 89 36.66 -27.08 14.80
C GLU A 89 37.34 -25.70 14.70
N HIS A 90 38.61 -25.66 14.34
CA HIS A 90 39.37 -24.41 14.17
C HIS A 90 39.00 -23.62 12.91
N GLU A 91 38.11 -24.18 12.08
CA GLU A 91 37.62 -23.59 10.83
C GLU A 91 36.14 -23.20 10.94
N SER A 92 35.69 -22.84 12.15
CA SER A 92 34.31 -22.43 12.42
C SER A 92 33.82 -21.31 11.51
N ASP A 93 34.73 -20.45 11.05
CA ASP A 93 34.45 -19.30 10.19
C ASP A 93 33.99 -19.70 8.79
N LYS A 94 34.30 -20.93 8.36
CA LYS A 94 33.81 -21.49 7.08
C LYS A 94 32.34 -21.92 7.15
N ARG A 95 31.72 -21.90 8.33
CA ARG A 95 30.35 -22.37 8.53
C ARG A 95 29.38 -21.20 8.40
N HIS A 96 28.77 -21.07 7.23
CA HIS A 96 27.69 -20.11 6.99
C HIS A 96 26.41 -20.61 7.68
N MET A 97 26.22 -20.18 8.92
CA MET A 97 25.03 -20.50 9.71
C MET A 97 23.79 -19.80 9.15
N ILE A 98 22.65 -20.47 9.25
CA ILE A 98 21.38 -20.03 8.68
C ILE A 98 20.39 -19.75 9.82
N PRO A 99 20.41 -18.54 10.43
CA PRO A 99 19.57 -18.23 11.59
C PRO A 99 18.14 -17.80 11.23
N TYR A 100 17.85 -17.59 9.95
CA TYR A 100 16.70 -16.80 9.57
C TYR A 100 15.34 -17.50 9.70
N TYR A 101 15.31 -18.83 9.69
CA TYR A 101 14.07 -19.62 9.68
C TYR A 101 13.16 -19.33 10.87
N GLN A 102 13.76 -19.18 12.06
CA GLN A 102 13.03 -18.93 13.30
C GLN A 102 12.24 -17.61 13.25
N TRP A 103 12.76 -16.62 12.53
CA TRP A 103 12.23 -15.26 12.45
C TRP A 103 11.26 -15.04 11.29
N MET A 104 11.08 -16.03 10.41
CA MET A 104 10.32 -15.85 9.17
C MET A 104 8.89 -15.35 9.36
N PRO A 105 8.07 -15.94 10.26
CA PRO A 105 6.71 -15.47 10.43
C PRO A 105 6.64 -14.06 11.00
N ILE A 106 7.55 -13.73 11.92
CA ILE A 106 7.63 -12.40 12.55
C ILE A 106 7.94 -11.34 11.50
N ILE A 107 8.87 -11.65 10.59
CA ILE A 107 9.24 -10.73 9.52
C ILE A 107 8.07 -10.53 8.57
N LEU A 108 7.41 -11.59 8.11
CA LEU A 108 6.23 -11.46 7.24
C LEU A 108 5.14 -10.58 7.89
N LEU A 109 4.92 -10.69 9.20
CA LEU A 109 4.01 -9.82 9.96
C LEU A 109 4.50 -8.37 10.06
N LEU A 110 5.80 -8.16 10.27
CA LEU A 110 6.40 -6.83 10.29
C LEU A 110 6.30 -6.16 8.90
N GLN A 111 6.55 -6.91 7.82
CA GLN A 111 6.36 -6.43 6.45
C GLN A 111 4.89 -6.06 6.21
N ALA A 112 3.96 -6.92 6.63
CA ALA A 112 2.52 -6.66 6.58
C ALA A 112 2.15 -5.32 7.26
N LEU A 113 2.71 -5.05 8.44
CA LEU A 113 2.53 -3.78 9.16
C LEU A 113 3.09 -2.59 8.38
N PHE A 114 4.30 -2.70 7.84
CA PHE A 114 4.91 -1.62 7.06
C PHE A 114 4.13 -1.29 5.77
N PHE A 115 3.54 -2.29 5.10
CA PHE A 115 2.62 -2.08 3.97
C PHE A 115 1.35 -1.31 4.35
N HIS A 116 0.96 -1.33 5.63
CA HIS A 116 -0.19 -0.59 6.13
C HIS A 116 0.16 0.85 6.56
N LEU A 117 1.42 1.18 6.81
CA LEU A 117 1.79 2.52 7.32
C LEU A 117 1.44 3.68 6.37
N PRO A 118 1.66 3.61 5.04
CA PRO A 118 1.34 4.74 4.16
C PRO A 118 -0.14 5.12 4.20
N ILE A 119 -1.04 4.14 4.23
CA ILE A 119 -2.49 4.42 4.31
C ILE A 119 -2.89 5.00 5.68
N MET A 120 -2.22 4.59 6.76
CA MET A 120 -2.44 5.20 8.08
C MET A 120 -2.05 6.68 8.07
N VAL A 121 -0.94 7.03 7.40
CA VAL A 121 -0.50 8.41 7.22
C VAL A 121 -1.54 9.22 6.43
N TRP A 122 -2.00 8.69 5.29
CA TRP A 122 -3.08 9.30 4.50
C TRP A 122 -4.32 9.58 5.34
N ARG A 123 -4.89 8.56 5.99
CA ARG A 123 -6.13 8.69 6.77
C ARG A 123 -6.00 9.67 7.92
N THR A 124 -4.88 9.65 8.64
CA THR A 124 -4.64 10.54 9.78
C THR A 124 -4.52 12.00 9.35
N LEU A 125 -3.82 12.27 8.24
CA LEU A 125 -3.62 13.63 7.72
C LEU A 125 -4.82 14.14 6.93
N ASN A 126 -5.57 13.24 6.27
CA ASN A 126 -6.82 13.55 5.59
C ASN A 126 -7.90 13.96 6.60
N ARG A 127 -8.01 13.28 7.75
CA ARG A 127 -8.94 13.68 8.82
C ARG A 127 -8.65 15.09 9.37
N LYS A 128 -7.40 15.54 9.34
CA LYS A 128 -6.99 16.90 9.75
C LYS A 128 -7.26 17.96 8.68
N SER A 129 -7.70 17.58 7.48
CA SER A 129 -7.96 18.52 6.36
C SER A 129 -9.26 19.31 6.54
N GLY A 130 -10.19 18.81 7.36
CA GLY A 130 -11.52 19.39 7.55
C GLY A 130 -12.59 18.78 6.63
N ILE A 131 -12.21 17.91 5.70
CA ILE A 131 -13.13 17.11 4.88
C ILE A 131 -12.76 15.62 5.00
N ASP A 132 -13.72 14.77 5.35
CA ASP A 132 -13.51 13.32 5.26
C ASP A 132 -13.93 12.87 3.86
N VAL A 133 -12.93 12.72 2.99
CA VAL A 133 -13.11 12.28 1.60
C VAL A 133 -13.85 10.94 1.52
N ASN A 134 -13.66 10.06 2.51
CA ASN A 134 -14.36 8.78 2.54
C ASN A 134 -15.88 8.97 2.62
N ASN A 135 -16.36 9.92 3.43
CA ASN A 135 -17.79 10.15 3.60
C ASN A 135 -18.45 10.61 2.30
N ILE A 136 -17.72 11.39 1.48
CA ILE A 136 -18.22 11.85 0.18
C ILE A 136 -18.22 10.70 -0.83
N VAL A 137 -17.18 9.87 -0.84
CA VAL A 137 -17.13 8.69 -1.73
C VAL A 137 -18.23 7.68 -1.34
N GLU A 138 -18.43 7.44 -0.04
CA GLU A 138 -19.48 6.56 0.48
C GLU A 138 -20.88 7.12 0.19
N ALA A 139 -21.07 8.44 0.28
CA ALA A 139 -22.30 9.09 -0.16
C ALA A 139 -22.52 8.92 -1.68
N GLY A 140 -21.45 9.00 -2.49
CA GLY A 140 -21.51 8.75 -3.93
C GLY A 140 -21.85 7.30 -4.29
N GLU A 141 -21.31 6.33 -3.55
CA GLU A 141 -21.63 4.90 -3.71
C GLU A 141 -23.09 4.63 -3.29
N SER A 142 -23.52 5.23 -2.19
CA SER A 142 -24.91 5.15 -1.72
C SER A 142 -25.88 5.80 -2.70
N PHE A 143 -25.49 6.92 -3.32
CA PHE A 143 -26.23 7.60 -4.37
C PHE A 143 -26.41 6.70 -5.59
N GLN A 144 -25.35 5.99 -6.00
CA GLN A 144 -25.42 5.03 -7.10
C GLN A 144 -26.40 3.88 -6.80
N ASN A 145 -26.39 3.37 -5.57
CA ASN A 145 -27.21 2.22 -5.16
C ASN A 145 -28.64 2.59 -4.71
N ALA A 146 -28.98 3.87 -4.64
CA ALA A 146 -30.28 4.31 -4.16
C ALA A 146 -31.39 4.07 -5.21
N GLU A 147 -32.36 3.23 -4.86
CA GLU A 147 -33.53 2.91 -5.71
C GLU A 147 -34.58 4.03 -5.75
N LYS A 148 -34.68 4.85 -4.68
CA LYS A 148 -35.66 5.93 -4.57
C LYS A 148 -35.05 7.28 -4.98
N ALA A 149 -35.69 7.97 -5.93
CA ALA A 149 -35.29 9.31 -6.38
C ALA A 149 -35.12 10.31 -5.22
N ALA A 150 -36.09 10.38 -4.30
CA ALA A 150 -36.02 11.31 -3.16
C ALA A 150 -34.83 11.09 -2.22
N ASN A 151 -34.25 9.88 -2.18
CA ASN A 151 -33.03 9.62 -1.40
C ASN A 151 -31.78 9.99 -2.19
N ARG A 152 -31.80 9.84 -3.53
CA ARG A 152 -30.71 10.26 -4.42
C ARG A 152 -30.48 11.76 -4.31
N ASP A 153 -31.54 12.55 -4.41
CA ASP A 153 -31.46 14.02 -4.37
C ASP A 153 -30.88 14.51 -3.04
N LYS A 154 -31.31 13.92 -1.92
CA LYS A 154 -30.78 14.24 -0.59
C LYS A 154 -29.30 13.91 -0.43
N MET A 155 -28.83 12.80 -1.02
CA MET A 155 -27.41 12.42 -0.96
C MET A 155 -26.57 13.36 -1.83
N LEU A 156 -27.07 13.71 -3.01
CA LEU A 156 -26.43 14.68 -3.90
C LEU A 156 -26.34 16.06 -3.23
N GLU A 157 -27.44 16.52 -2.61
CA GLU A 157 -27.47 17.76 -1.84
C GLU A 157 -26.46 17.73 -0.68
N TYR A 158 -26.41 16.64 0.08
CA TYR A 158 -25.45 16.45 1.16
C TYR A 158 -24.00 16.56 0.66
N MET A 159 -23.65 15.84 -0.43
CA MET A 159 -22.32 15.91 -1.04
C MET A 159 -21.98 17.33 -1.47
N THR A 160 -22.93 18.03 -2.09
CA THR A 160 -22.76 19.41 -2.60
C THR A 160 -22.55 20.40 -1.47
N ILE A 161 -23.31 20.29 -0.38
CA ILE A 161 -23.15 21.16 0.80
C ILE A 161 -21.79 20.93 1.48
N VAL A 162 -21.39 19.67 1.66
CA VAL A 162 -20.10 19.34 2.31
C VAL A 162 -18.93 19.85 1.49
N MET A 163 -18.95 19.61 0.17
CA MET A 163 -17.89 20.06 -0.73
C MET A 163 -17.85 21.59 -0.86
N ASP A 164 -19.00 22.25 -1.01
CA ASP A 164 -19.08 23.72 -1.08
C ASP A 164 -18.51 24.39 0.18
N ARG A 165 -18.87 23.90 1.38
CA ARG A 165 -18.32 24.40 2.65
C ARG A 165 -16.80 24.26 2.71
N TYR A 166 -16.28 23.13 2.24
CA TYR A 166 -14.83 22.91 2.18
C TYR A 166 -14.14 23.88 1.21
N LEU A 167 -14.63 24.00 -0.02
CA LEU A 167 -14.04 24.87 -1.05
C LEU A 167 -14.06 26.34 -0.62
N LYS A 168 -15.15 26.82 -0.02
CA LYS A 168 -15.25 28.20 0.51
C LYS A 168 -14.31 28.46 1.67
N THR A 169 -14.09 27.48 2.55
CA THR A 169 -13.16 27.61 3.68
C THR A 169 -11.72 27.79 3.18
N GLN A 170 -11.33 27.07 2.13
CA GLN A 170 -10.04 27.25 1.45
C GLN A 170 -9.93 28.62 0.73
N GLY A 171 -11.08 29.21 0.36
CA GLY A 171 -11.23 30.54 -0.22
C GLY A 171 -10.69 31.67 0.65
N LYS A 172 -11.10 31.68 1.92
CA LYS A 172 -10.98 32.81 2.84
C LYS A 172 -9.59 32.97 3.50
N GLU A 173 -8.75 31.93 3.54
CA GLU A 173 -7.41 31.99 4.12
C GLU A 173 -6.39 32.85 3.33
N LYS A 174 -6.75 33.37 2.15
CA LYS A 174 -5.85 34.23 1.35
C LYS A 174 -5.69 35.66 1.91
N THR A 175 -6.55 36.12 2.82
CA THR A 175 -6.65 37.55 3.15
C THR A 175 -5.91 37.97 4.42
N GLU A 176 -5.47 37.05 5.28
CA GLU A 176 -4.80 37.41 6.54
C GLU A 176 -3.38 36.84 6.67
N PHE A 177 -2.45 37.78 6.87
CA PHE A 177 -1.22 37.66 7.66
C PHE A 177 0.14 37.64 6.93
N THR A 178 0.91 38.67 7.27
CA THR A 178 2.26 39.08 6.88
C THR A 178 3.33 38.03 7.16
N MET A 179 4.34 37.96 6.27
CA MET A 179 5.41 36.97 6.27
C MET A 179 6.38 37.13 7.47
N SER A 180 6.64 36.03 8.19
CA SER A 180 7.80 35.92 9.10
C SER A 180 8.82 34.93 8.53
N ILE A 181 10.07 35.39 8.48
CA ILE A 181 11.20 34.90 7.69
C ILE A 181 11.82 33.57 8.19
N LYS A 182 11.31 32.98 9.29
CA LYS A 182 11.89 31.77 9.90
C LYS A 182 11.62 30.44 9.16
N ASN A 183 10.81 30.43 8.09
CA ASN A 183 10.43 29.20 7.37
C ASN A 183 11.29 28.88 6.13
N CYS A 184 12.45 29.52 5.94
CA CYS A 184 13.29 29.30 4.76
C CYS A 184 13.96 27.90 4.74
N LEU A 185 14.20 27.24 5.89
CA LEU A 185 14.80 25.90 5.93
C LEU A 185 13.83 24.76 5.58
N SER A 186 12.52 25.04 5.52
CA SER A 186 11.45 24.08 5.21
C SER A 186 11.13 24.01 3.70
N ARG A 187 11.96 24.60 2.84
CA ARG A 187 11.58 24.93 1.45
C ARG A 187 11.62 23.77 0.46
N THR A 188 12.39 22.72 0.71
CA THR A 188 12.52 21.60 -0.24
C THR A 188 11.38 20.58 -0.11
N VAL A 189 10.75 20.47 1.06
CA VAL A 189 9.63 19.54 1.32
C VAL A 189 8.26 20.23 1.26
N CYS A 190 8.20 21.55 1.46
CA CYS A 190 6.95 22.32 1.54
C CYS A 190 6.55 23.02 0.22
N PHE A 191 7.27 22.83 -0.89
CA PHE A 191 6.82 23.35 -2.19
C PHE A 191 5.54 22.68 -2.71
N MET A 192 5.17 21.51 -2.13
CA MET A 192 3.92 20.81 -2.44
C MET A 192 2.81 21.00 -1.37
N SER A 193 3.11 21.29 -0.11
CA SER A 193 2.09 21.27 0.97
C SER A 193 1.52 22.64 1.35
N GLY A 194 1.24 23.49 0.36
CA GLY A 194 0.59 24.77 0.59
C GLY A 194 -0.92 24.63 0.76
N ARG A 195 -1.42 24.55 2.00
CA ARG A 195 -2.85 24.83 2.35
C ARG A 195 -3.37 26.10 1.65
N ARG A 196 -2.48 27.09 1.50
CA ARG A 196 -2.72 28.41 0.87
C ARG A 196 -3.08 28.40 -0.62
N GLN A 197 -2.81 27.33 -1.39
CA GLN A 197 -3.16 27.27 -2.82
C GLN A 197 -4.37 26.37 -3.12
N GLY A 198 -5.00 25.74 -2.12
CA GLY A 198 -6.06 24.74 -2.35
C GLY A 198 -5.55 23.49 -3.06
N ASN A 199 -4.30 23.11 -2.78
CA ASN A 199 -3.60 21.95 -3.32
C ASN A 199 -3.15 20.99 -2.19
N TYR A 200 -3.75 21.07 -1.01
CA TYR A 200 -3.31 20.31 0.16
C TYR A 200 -3.64 18.82 0.03
N LEU A 201 -4.88 18.49 -0.35
CA LEU A 201 -5.34 17.10 -0.45
C LEU A 201 -4.60 16.34 -1.54
N ILE A 202 -4.50 16.93 -2.73
CA ILE A 202 -3.78 16.31 -3.85
C ILE A 202 -2.30 16.07 -3.50
N SER A 203 -1.66 17.04 -2.84
CA SER A 203 -0.24 16.93 -2.51
C SER A 203 0.00 15.91 -1.41
N LEU A 204 -0.89 15.85 -0.41
CA LEU A 204 -0.89 14.79 0.59
C LEU A 204 -1.06 13.40 -0.06
N TYR A 205 -1.93 13.31 -1.07
CA TYR A 205 -2.16 12.06 -1.80
C TYR A 205 -0.93 11.64 -2.60
N LEU A 206 -0.30 12.57 -3.33
CA LEU A 206 0.95 12.32 -4.06
C LEU A 206 2.10 11.93 -3.13
N VAL A 207 2.24 12.57 -1.97
CA VAL A 207 3.22 12.17 -0.95
C VAL A 207 2.95 10.74 -0.47
N THR A 208 1.69 10.38 -0.23
CA THR A 208 1.30 9.01 0.15
C THR A 208 1.68 8.00 -0.94
N LYS A 209 1.47 8.33 -2.21
CA LYS A 209 1.89 7.49 -3.35
C LYS A 209 3.40 7.26 -3.38
N VAL A 210 4.18 8.31 -3.12
CA VAL A 210 5.64 8.20 -2.99
C VAL A 210 6.02 7.31 -1.80
N LEU A 211 5.34 7.44 -0.65
CA LEU A 211 5.55 6.57 0.51
C LEU A 211 5.26 5.10 0.20
N PHE A 212 4.26 4.78 -0.63
CA PHE A 212 4.03 3.40 -1.08
C PHE A 212 5.21 2.85 -1.89
N ILE A 213 5.75 3.62 -2.83
CA ILE A 213 6.92 3.20 -3.62
C ILE A 213 8.14 3.02 -2.73
N ILE A 214 8.42 3.98 -1.85
CA ILE A 214 9.53 3.89 -0.88
C ILE A 214 9.36 2.64 -0.02
N ASN A 215 8.14 2.35 0.45
CA ASN A 215 7.89 1.15 1.24
C ASN A 215 8.22 -0.11 0.44
N VAL A 216 7.67 -0.29 -0.77
CA VAL A 216 7.92 -1.50 -1.59
C VAL A 216 9.41 -1.69 -1.86
N VAL A 217 10.12 -0.63 -2.22
CA VAL A 217 11.57 -0.66 -2.46
C VAL A 217 12.33 -1.03 -1.17
N SER A 218 11.96 -0.40 -0.05
CA SER A 218 12.58 -0.71 1.26
C SER A 218 12.34 -2.16 1.68
N GLN A 219 11.15 -2.71 1.42
CA GLN A 219 10.83 -4.11 1.72
C GLN A 219 11.70 -5.08 0.92
N LEU A 220 11.99 -4.77 -0.35
CA LEU A 220 12.91 -5.56 -1.18
C LEU A 220 14.32 -5.58 -0.57
N PHE A 221 14.83 -4.42 -0.14
CA PHE A 221 16.14 -4.30 0.51
C PHE A 221 16.21 -4.98 1.88
N VAL A 222 15.14 -4.90 2.67
CA VAL A 222 15.05 -5.60 3.96
C VAL A 222 15.14 -7.11 3.75
N LEU A 223 14.45 -7.66 2.75
CA LEU A 223 14.56 -9.08 2.39
C LEU A 223 15.97 -9.44 1.91
N ASN A 224 16.61 -8.58 1.12
CA ASN A 224 18.00 -8.77 0.69
C ASN A 224 18.97 -8.89 1.88
N SER A 225 18.88 -7.96 2.82
CA SER A 225 19.73 -7.97 4.02
C SER A 225 19.44 -9.18 4.90
N PHE A 226 18.18 -9.58 5.00
CA PHE A 226 17.76 -10.61 5.95
C PHE A 226 18.05 -12.03 5.47
N LEU A 227 17.86 -12.31 4.17
CA LEU A 227 18.21 -13.60 3.58
C LEU A 227 19.72 -13.75 3.30
N GLY A 228 20.53 -12.72 3.59
CA GLY A 228 22.00 -12.77 3.50
C GLY A 228 22.55 -13.04 2.09
N THR A 229 21.76 -12.75 1.05
CA THR A 229 22.00 -13.14 -0.35
C THR A 229 21.34 -12.11 -1.27
N ASP A 230 21.78 -11.99 -2.52
CA ASP A 230 21.26 -11.05 -3.53
C ASP A 230 19.79 -11.33 -3.91
N TYR A 231 18.85 -11.03 -3.01
CA TYR A 231 17.40 -11.12 -3.21
C TYR A 231 16.90 -10.22 -4.31
N ASN A 232 17.53 -9.07 -4.50
CA ASN A 232 17.06 -8.06 -5.46
C ASN A 232 16.95 -8.63 -6.88
N LEU A 233 17.82 -9.57 -7.26
CA LEU A 233 17.86 -10.21 -8.57
C LEU A 233 17.29 -11.64 -8.58
N TYR A 234 16.69 -12.09 -7.47
CA TYR A 234 16.31 -13.49 -7.29
C TYR A 234 15.40 -14.02 -8.40
N GLY A 235 14.28 -13.35 -8.69
CA GLY A 235 13.37 -13.81 -9.74
C GLY A 235 13.96 -13.74 -11.15
N ILE A 236 14.89 -12.81 -11.42
CA ILE A 236 15.59 -12.72 -12.71
C ILE A 236 16.55 -13.90 -12.88
N ASN A 237 17.27 -14.27 -11.82
CA ASN A 237 18.18 -15.43 -11.84
C ASN A 237 17.40 -16.72 -12.07
N VAL A 238 16.29 -16.92 -11.36
CA VAL A 238 15.42 -18.10 -11.56
C VAL A 238 14.85 -18.16 -12.97
N LEU A 239 14.42 -17.03 -13.54
CA LEU A 239 13.96 -17.00 -14.94
C LEU A 239 15.08 -17.36 -15.91
N ARG A 240 16.30 -16.88 -15.68
CA ARG A 240 17.47 -17.20 -16.52
C ARG A 240 17.80 -18.69 -16.48
N GLU A 241 17.85 -19.28 -15.29
CA GLU A 241 18.09 -20.72 -15.08
C GLU A 241 17.00 -21.57 -15.74
N LEU A 242 15.73 -21.15 -15.63
CA LEU A 242 14.61 -21.82 -16.28
C LEU A 242 14.70 -21.79 -17.82
N PHE A 243 15.15 -20.66 -18.40
CA PHE A 243 15.37 -20.55 -19.85
C PHE A 243 16.57 -21.38 -20.33
N GLN A 244 17.57 -21.59 -19.47
CA GLN A 244 18.77 -22.38 -19.77
C GLN A 244 18.54 -23.89 -19.60
N GLY A 245 17.44 -24.29 -18.94
CA GLY A 245 17.09 -25.69 -18.72
C GLY A 245 17.82 -26.34 -17.55
N ASP A 246 18.42 -25.54 -16.67
CA ASP A 246 19.14 -26.01 -15.48
C ASP A 246 18.18 -26.35 -14.32
N ASP A 247 18.65 -27.20 -13.40
CA ASP A 247 17.92 -27.64 -12.22
C ASP A 247 17.75 -26.50 -11.18
N TRP A 248 16.72 -25.67 -11.37
CA TRP A 248 16.29 -24.58 -10.46
C TRP A 248 15.88 -25.01 -9.04
N THR A 249 15.92 -26.31 -8.73
CA THR A 249 15.41 -26.89 -7.48
C THR A 249 16.43 -26.95 -6.34
N GLN A 250 17.72 -26.78 -6.63
CA GLN A 250 18.80 -26.75 -5.64
C GLN A 250 19.35 -25.34 -5.49
N SER A 251 18.58 -24.46 -4.84
CA SER A 251 19.09 -23.14 -4.50
C SER A 251 19.97 -23.23 -3.24
N GLU A 252 21.24 -22.85 -3.36
CA GLU A 252 22.17 -22.69 -2.21
C GLU A 252 21.59 -21.76 -1.12
N ARG A 253 20.70 -20.85 -1.53
CA ARG A 253 20.00 -19.91 -0.65
C ARG A 253 19.00 -20.60 0.28
N PHE A 254 18.31 -21.62 -0.22
CA PHE A 254 17.28 -22.35 0.50
C PHE A 254 17.60 -23.86 0.50
N PRO A 255 18.62 -24.27 1.27
CA PRO A 255 19.03 -25.66 1.34
C PRO A 255 18.00 -26.52 2.07
N ARG A 256 17.56 -27.61 1.43
CA ARG A 256 16.62 -28.58 2.04
C ARG A 256 17.31 -29.53 3.02
N VAL A 257 18.63 -29.61 2.93
CA VAL A 257 19.49 -30.44 3.77
C VAL A 257 20.56 -29.55 4.38
N THR A 258 20.73 -29.62 5.69
CA THR A 258 21.73 -28.84 6.43
C THR A 258 22.45 -29.72 7.43
N MET A 259 23.60 -29.26 7.93
CA MET A 259 24.38 -29.93 8.95
C MET A 259 24.20 -29.25 10.30
N CYS A 260 24.15 -30.03 11.37
CA CYS A 260 24.04 -29.56 12.75
C CYS A 260 25.10 -30.22 13.64
N ASP A 261 25.74 -29.41 14.50
CA ASP A 261 26.73 -29.91 15.46
C ASP A 261 26.17 -29.99 16.88
N LEU A 262 25.89 -31.21 17.31
CA LEU A 262 25.43 -31.56 18.65
C LEU A 262 26.63 -31.75 19.59
N LYS A 263 26.58 -31.13 20.78
CA LYS A 263 27.58 -31.30 21.84
C LYS A 263 26.90 -31.88 23.09
N VAL A 264 27.15 -33.15 23.39
CA VAL A 264 26.59 -33.86 24.55
C VAL A 264 27.64 -33.94 25.66
N ARG A 265 27.29 -33.46 26.85
CA ARG A 265 28.17 -33.54 28.03
C ARG A 265 27.96 -34.88 28.74
N ARG A 266 29.03 -35.64 28.92
CA ARG A 266 29.11 -36.78 29.84
C ARG A 266 30.15 -36.47 30.93
N LEU A 267 30.11 -37.19 32.05
CA LEU A 267 31.08 -37.00 33.15
C LEU A 267 32.52 -37.04 32.60
N GLY A 268 33.24 -35.92 32.72
CA GLY A 268 34.64 -35.78 32.31
C GLY A 268 34.90 -35.59 30.81
N ASN A 269 33.90 -35.65 29.90
CA ASN A 269 34.14 -35.48 28.46
C ASN A 269 32.93 -34.91 27.70
N VAL A 270 33.18 -34.04 26.71
CA VAL A 270 32.17 -33.50 25.78
C VAL A 270 32.25 -34.28 24.47
N GLN A 271 31.24 -35.12 24.22
CA GLN A 271 31.10 -35.85 22.97
C GLN A 271 30.45 -34.94 21.92
N ARG A 272 30.95 -35.01 20.69
CA ARG A 272 30.50 -34.17 19.58
C ARG A 272 29.99 -35.04 18.45
N TYR A 273 28.83 -34.69 17.93
CA TYR A 273 28.22 -35.36 16.80
C TYR A 273 27.86 -34.30 15.75
N THR A 274 28.19 -34.57 14.49
CA THR A 274 27.65 -33.81 13.35
C THR A 274 26.59 -34.68 12.71
N VAL A 275 25.36 -34.18 12.70
CA VAL A 275 24.19 -34.88 12.14
C VAL A 275 23.67 -34.12 10.94
N GLN A 276 23.18 -34.86 9.95
CA GLN A 276 22.55 -34.31 8.76
C GLN A 276 21.06 -34.15 9.03
N CYS A 277 20.49 -32.99 8.74
CA CYS A 277 19.09 -32.69 8.99
C CYS A 277 18.37 -32.22 7.73
N VAL A 278 17.15 -32.72 7.54
CA VAL A 278 16.24 -32.29 6.47
C VAL A 278 15.31 -31.22 7.01
N LEU A 279 15.10 -30.15 6.25
CA LEU A 279 14.27 -29.01 6.61
C LEU A 279 13.08 -28.88 5.63
N PRO A 280 11.96 -29.57 5.89
CA PRO A 280 10.77 -29.51 5.04
C PRO A 280 10.19 -28.08 4.93
N ILE A 281 10.33 -27.27 5.97
CA ILE A 281 9.88 -25.87 5.99
C ILE A 281 10.47 -25.03 4.85
N ASN A 282 11.69 -25.38 4.42
CA ASN A 282 12.38 -24.60 3.42
C ASN A 282 11.78 -24.76 2.01
N LEU A 283 11.15 -25.90 1.73
CA LEU A 283 10.40 -26.11 0.49
C LEU A 283 9.28 -25.08 0.33
N PHE A 284 8.60 -24.72 1.42
CA PHE A 284 7.55 -23.70 1.41
C PHE A 284 8.14 -22.30 1.30
N ASN A 285 9.18 -22.00 2.07
CA ASN A 285 9.83 -20.69 2.05
C ASN A 285 10.36 -20.34 0.66
N GLU A 286 11.04 -21.29 0.00
CA GLU A 286 11.54 -21.13 -1.38
C GLU A 286 10.42 -20.64 -2.32
N LYS A 287 9.24 -21.27 -2.30
CA LYS A 287 8.12 -20.90 -3.18
C LYS A 287 7.44 -19.60 -2.76
N ILE A 288 7.27 -19.38 -1.46
CA ILE A 288 6.67 -18.14 -0.93
C ILE A 288 7.54 -16.95 -1.32
N TYR A 289 8.85 -16.99 -1.07
CA TYR A 289 9.73 -15.88 -1.39
C TYR A 289 9.91 -15.67 -2.89
N LEU A 290 9.91 -16.73 -3.70
CA LEU A 290 9.87 -16.60 -5.16
C LEU A 290 8.63 -15.83 -5.62
N PHE A 291 7.46 -16.23 -5.13
CA PHE A 291 6.21 -15.55 -5.44
C PHE A 291 6.20 -14.10 -4.93
N LEU A 292 6.67 -13.86 -3.70
CA LEU A 292 6.76 -12.52 -3.12
C LEU A 292 7.65 -11.61 -3.94
N TRP A 293 8.77 -12.08 -4.48
CA TRP A 293 9.63 -11.27 -5.33
C TRP A 293 8.88 -10.73 -6.56
N PHE A 294 8.21 -11.59 -7.31
CA PHE A 294 7.41 -11.18 -8.48
C PHE A 294 6.26 -10.24 -8.07
N TRP A 295 5.63 -10.53 -6.94
CA TRP A 295 4.56 -9.71 -6.39
C TRP A 295 5.03 -8.29 -6.01
N MET A 296 6.20 -8.16 -5.36
CA MET A 296 6.78 -6.86 -5.02
C MET A 296 7.12 -6.04 -6.27
N VAL A 297 7.69 -6.68 -7.30
CA VAL A 297 7.96 -6.02 -8.59
C VAL A 297 6.67 -5.57 -9.26
N PHE A 298 5.64 -6.41 -9.29
CA PHE A 298 4.32 -6.06 -9.82
C PHE A 298 3.68 -4.87 -9.08
N ILE A 299 3.79 -4.82 -7.76
CA ILE A 299 3.27 -3.70 -6.99
C ILE A 299 4.08 -2.43 -7.22
N ALA A 300 5.41 -2.54 -7.30
CA ALA A 300 6.26 -1.40 -7.61
C ALA A 300 5.87 -0.78 -8.96
N THR A 301 5.66 -1.60 -10.01
CA THR A 301 5.26 -1.10 -11.32
C THR A 301 3.87 -0.47 -11.30
N MET A 302 2.88 -1.12 -10.68
CA MET A 302 1.53 -0.55 -10.53
C MET A 302 1.53 0.77 -9.75
N SER A 303 2.31 0.84 -8.67
CA SER A 303 2.43 2.05 -7.85
C SER A 303 3.13 3.19 -8.58
N CYS A 304 4.18 2.89 -9.37
CA CYS A 304 4.84 3.85 -10.25
C CYS A 304 3.89 4.38 -11.33
N MET A 305 3.11 3.51 -11.97
CA MET A 305 2.11 3.91 -12.97
C MET A 305 1.01 4.78 -12.33
N SER A 306 0.54 4.42 -11.14
CA SER A 306 -0.44 5.23 -10.39
C SER A 306 0.13 6.60 -10.02
N LEU A 307 1.35 6.67 -9.46
CA LEU A 307 1.99 7.95 -9.16
C LEU A 307 2.15 8.81 -10.42
N LEU A 308 2.64 8.23 -11.52
CA LEU A 308 2.84 8.94 -12.77
C LEU A 308 1.51 9.48 -13.32
N THR A 309 0.48 8.65 -13.38
CA THR A 309 -0.84 9.07 -13.90
C THR A 309 -1.45 10.19 -13.06
N TRP A 310 -1.42 10.13 -11.72
CA TRP A 310 -1.90 11.21 -10.87
C TRP A 310 -1.06 12.48 -10.97
N THR A 311 0.27 12.35 -11.07
CA THR A 311 1.18 13.49 -11.22
C THR A 311 0.92 14.22 -12.54
N LEU A 312 0.84 13.50 -13.67
CA LEU A 312 0.53 14.10 -14.97
C LEU A 312 -0.85 14.77 -14.97
N ARG A 313 -1.86 14.07 -14.47
CA ARG A 313 -3.24 14.56 -14.31
C ARG A 313 -3.34 15.81 -13.44
N SER A 314 -2.47 15.95 -12.45
CA SER A 314 -2.45 17.07 -11.52
C SER A 314 -1.67 18.26 -12.06
N LEU A 315 -0.58 18.03 -12.81
CA LEU A 315 0.27 19.09 -13.38
C LEU A 315 -0.41 19.80 -14.56
N PHE A 316 -1.09 19.07 -15.43
CA PHE A 316 -1.70 19.66 -16.63
C PHE A 316 -3.04 20.34 -16.30
N TYR A 317 -3.03 21.68 -16.28
CA TYR A 317 -4.26 22.49 -16.16
C TYR A 317 -5.25 22.21 -17.31
N THR A 318 -4.75 21.98 -18.53
CA THR A 318 -5.58 21.66 -19.69
C THR A 318 -6.40 20.40 -19.49
N ASP A 319 -5.82 19.36 -18.87
CA ASP A 319 -6.50 18.11 -18.56
C ASP A 319 -7.56 18.27 -17.47
N ARG A 320 -7.26 19.03 -16.41
CA ARG A 320 -8.24 19.39 -15.36
C ARG A 320 -9.45 20.13 -15.95
N ARG A 321 -9.19 21.14 -16.78
CA ARG A 321 -10.21 21.91 -17.48
C ARG A 321 -11.04 21.04 -18.41
N ARG A 322 -10.40 20.18 -19.21
CA ARG A 322 -11.08 19.26 -20.13
C ARG A 322 -11.96 18.27 -19.40
N TYR A 323 -11.49 17.73 -18.27
CA TYR A 323 -12.24 16.79 -17.45
C TYR A 323 -13.55 17.41 -16.94
N VAL A 324 -13.49 18.56 -16.26
CA VAL A 324 -14.69 19.23 -15.72
C VAL A 324 -15.59 19.74 -16.85
N LYS A 325 -15.04 20.36 -17.90
CA LYS A 325 -15.82 20.84 -19.04
C LYS A 325 -16.61 19.72 -19.71
N LYS A 326 -16.03 18.52 -19.85
CA LYS A 326 -16.72 17.36 -20.41
C LYS A 326 -17.99 17.02 -19.61
N HIS A 327 -17.91 17.03 -18.28
CA HIS A 327 -19.05 16.71 -17.42
C HIS A 327 -20.14 17.80 -17.45
N ILE A 328 -19.77 19.08 -17.54
CA ILE A 328 -20.76 20.16 -17.65
C ILE A 328 -21.49 20.11 -19.00
N VAL A 329 -20.76 19.95 -20.10
CA VAL A 329 -21.34 19.92 -21.45
C VAL A 329 -22.30 18.74 -21.62
N LEU A 330 -22.00 17.58 -21.02
CA LEU A 330 -22.88 16.42 -21.07
C LEU A 330 -24.26 16.69 -20.44
N MET A 331 -24.35 17.51 -19.39
CA MET A 331 -25.65 17.87 -18.80
C MET A 331 -26.35 19.01 -19.53
N GLU A 332 -25.58 19.94 -20.12
CA GLU A 332 -26.14 21.05 -20.90
C GLU A 332 -26.79 20.56 -22.20
N GLU A 333 -26.34 19.43 -22.76
CA GLU A 333 -26.97 18.78 -23.92
C GLU A 333 -28.28 18.05 -23.56
N ASP A 334 -28.45 17.61 -22.32
CA ASP A 334 -29.65 16.91 -21.82
C ASP A 334 -30.75 17.87 -21.31
N ASP A 335 -30.43 19.15 -21.12
CA ASP A 335 -31.35 20.17 -20.59
C ASP A 335 -32.19 20.81 -21.72
N GLU A 336 -33.47 20.42 -21.84
CA GLU A 336 -34.39 20.86 -22.91
C GLU A 336 -34.68 22.39 -22.91
N ASP A 337 -34.46 23.08 -21.78
CA ASP A 337 -34.75 24.52 -21.63
C ASP A 337 -33.66 25.47 -22.20
N GLY A 338 -32.61 24.92 -22.83
CA GLY A 338 -31.89 25.57 -23.93
C GLY A 338 -31.43 27.03 -23.71
N VAL A 339 -30.97 27.41 -22.52
CA VAL A 339 -30.23 28.68 -22.34
C VAL A 339 -28.81 28.47 -22.86
N HIS A 340 -28.65 28.48 -24.18
CA HIS A 340 -27.34 28.51 -24.84
C HIS A 340 -26.63 29.84 -24.52
N ILE A 341 -25.90 29.89 -23.41
CA ILE A 341 -25.03 31.03 -23.07
C ILE A 341 -23.75 30.91 -23.88
N LYS A 342 -23.81 31.37 -25.14
CA LYS A 342 -22.63 31.58 -25.97
C LYS A 342 -21.91 32.85 -25.50
N ASP A 343 -20.58 32.74 -25.42
CA ASP A 343 -19.55 33.77 -25.23
C ASP A 343 -19.10 34.23 -23.83
N ASP A 344 -19.90 34.21 -22.75
CA ASP A 344 -19.39 34.60 -21.41
C ASP A 344 -18.95 33.40 -20.53
N ASN A 345 -19.31 32.17 -20.94
CA ASN A 345 -18.95 30.94 -20.23
C ASN A 345 -17.43 30.77 -20.06
N GLY A 346 -16.61 31.32 -20.95
CA GLY A 346 -15.15 31.20 -20.88
C GLY A 346 -14.55 31.82 -19.61
N LYS A 347 -15.05 33.00 -19.19
CA LYS A 347 -14.55 33.72 -18.01
C LYS A 347 -15.14 33.17 -16.72
N HIS A 348 -16.45 32.97 -16.66
CA HIS A 348 -17.11 32.39 -15.48
C HIS A 348 -16.62 30.97 -15.20
N PHE A 349 -16.43 30.14 -16.23
CA PHE A 349 -15.88 28.80 -16.08
C PHE A 349 -14.41 28.84 -15.62
N LYS A 350 -13.62 29.80 -16.11
CA LYS A 350 -12.23 29.98 -15.65
C LYS A 350 -12.19 30.36 -14.17
N SER A 351 -13.02 31.32 -13.75
CA SER A 351 -13.12 31.71 -12.33
C SER A 351 -13.60 30.54 -11.45
N PHE A 352 -14.60 29.78 -11.89
CA PHE A 352 -15.03 28.57 -11.21
C PHE A 352 -13.90 27.53 -11.05
N MET A 353 -13.08 27.32 -12.07
CA MET A 353 -11.96 26.38 -12.00
C MET A 353 -10.81 26.88 -11.11
N GLU A 354 -10.45 28.15 -11.20
CA GLU A 354 -9.25 28.71 -10.55
C GLU A 354 -9.51 29.22 -9.12
N GLU A 355 -10.69 29.79 -8.86
CA GLU A 355 -11.01 30.45 -7.60
C GLU A 355 -11.84 29.56 -6.67
N TYR A 356 -12.86 28.88 -7.22
CA TYR A 356 -13.80 28.03 -6.48
C TYR A 356 -13.32 26.58 -6.34
N LEU A 357 -13.24 25.83 -7.45
CA LEU A 357 -12.98 24.38 -7.42
C LEU A 357 -11.51 24.03 -7.12
N ARG A 358 -10.57 24.80 -7.70
CA ARG A 358 -9.12 24.64 -7.53
C ARG A 358 -8.65 23.20 -7.83
N GLN A 359 -7.44 22.84 -7.40
CA GLN A 359 -6.88 21.51 -7.66
C GLN A 359 -7.48 20.44 -6.74
N ASP A 360 -7.69 20.75 -5.47
CA ASP A 360 -8.25 19.82 -4.49
C ASP A 360 -9.69 19.42 -4.84
N GLY A 361 -10.53 20.34 -5.34
CA GLY A 361 -11.88 19.99 -5.79
C GLY A 361 -11.87 19.06 -6.99
N VAL A 362 -11.03 19.34 -8.00
CA VAL A 362 -10.85 18.43 -9.15
C VAL A 362 -10.30 17.07 -8.73
N PHE A 363 -9.42 17.03 -7.73
CA PHE A 363 -8.91 15.78 -7.16
C PHE A 363 -10.03 14.95 -6.52
N VAL A 364 -10.87 15.56 -5.66
CA VAL A 364 -11.99 14.87 -5.02
C VAL A 364 -12.98 14.35 -6.06
N LEU A 365 -13.32 15.16 -7.08
CA LEU A 365 -14.20 14.72 -8.18
C LEU A 365 -13.64 13.51 -8.93
N ARG A 366 -12.34 13.51 -9.23
CA ARG A 366 -11.69 12.37 -9.89
C ARG A 366 -11.68 11.14 -9.01
N LEU A 367 -11.44 11.30 -7.71
CA LEU A 367 -11.44 10.19 -6.77
C LEU A 367 -12.82 9.56 -6.61
N ILE A 368 -13.88 10.38 -6.59
CA ILE A 368 -15.27 9.88 -6.66
C ILE A 368 -15.46 9.10 -7.96
N GLY A 369 -15.05 9.67 -9.10
CA GLY A 369 -15.20 9.02 -10.41
C GLY A 369 -14.46 7.69 -10.58
N HIS A 370 -13.35 7.49 -9.87
CA HIS A 370 -12.64 6.19 -9.85
C HIS A 370 -13.33 5.13 -9.00
N ASN A 371 -14.16 5.54 -8.03
CA ASN A 371 -14.77 4.64 -7.04
C ASN A 371 -16.25 4.39 -7.26
N THR A 372 -16.94 5.32 -7.91
CA THR A 372 -18.36 5.22 -8.25
C THR A 372 -18.51 5.05 -9.76
N ASN A 373 -19.24 5.96 -10.42
CA ASN A 373 -19.47 5.97 -11.86
C ASN A 373 -19.29 7.38 -12.43
N ALA A 374 -19.04 7.45 -13.74
CA ALA A 374 -18.95 8.72 -14.45
C ALA A 374 -20.25 9.56 -14.34
N ILE A 375 -21.42 8.91 -14.31
CA ILE A 375 -22.74 9.57 -14.21
C ILE A 375 -22.88 10.33 -12.89
N THR A 376 -22.54 9.69 -11.77
CA THR A 376 -22.58 10.30 -10.44
C THR A 376 -21.70 11.56 -10.37
N VAL A 377 -20.52 11.53 -11.00
CA VAL A 377 -19.65 12.70 -11.08
C VAL A 377 -20.26 13.79 -11.96
N THR A 378 -20.89 13.44 -13.08
CA THR A 378 -21.55 14.41 -13.96
C THR A 378 -22.64 15.19 -13.22
N GLU A 379 -23.57 14.49 -12.56
CA GLU A 379 -24.64 15.10 -11.76
C GLU A 379 -24.07 15.99 -10.64
N PHE A 380 -23.05 15.49 -9.95
CA PHE A 380 -22.42 16.22 -8.85
C PHE A 380 -21.68 17.49 -9.30
N VAL A 381 -20.97 17.43 -10.43
CA VAL A 381 -20.30 18.59 -11.02
C VAL A 381 -21.32 19.64 -11.47
N TRP A 382 -22.44 19.19 -12.04
CA TRP A 382 -23.51 20.06 -12.49
C TRP A 382 -24.17 20.83 -11.34
N GLU A 383 -24.53 20.13 -10.25
CA GLU A 383 -25.08 20.76 -9.04
C GLU A 383 -24.12 21.79 -8.42
N LEU A 384 -22.82 21.48 -8.35
CA LEU A 384 -21.80 22.42 -7.90
C LEU A 384 -21.71 23.66 -8.81
N TRP A 385 -21.81 23.47 -10.13
CA TRP A 385 -21.79 24.56 -11.11
C TRP A 385 -23.03 25.46 -11.00
N GLN A 386 -24.23 24.86 -10.89
CA GLN A 386 -25.47 25.61 -10.71
C GLN A 386 -25.47 26.41 -9.39
N LYS A 387 -25.00 25.80 -8.30
CA LYS A 387 -24.90 26.47 -7.01
C LYS A 387 -23.93 27.67 -7.06
N TYR A 388 -22.75 27.48 -7.66
CA TYR A 388 -21.80 28.58 -7.88
C TYR A 388 -22.43 29.73 -8.68
N ARG A 389 -23.16 29.42 -9.77
CA ARG A 389 -23.82 30.43 -10.60
C ARG A 389 -24.90 31.22 -9.84
N ARG A 390 -25.73 30.55 -9.05
CA ARG A 390 -26.77 31.21 -8.24
C ARG A 390 -26.17 32.22 -7.27
N GLU A 391 -25.11 31.83 -6.57
CA GLU A 391 -24.44 32.71 -5.61
C GLU A 391 -23.77 33.92 -6.28
N HIS A 392 -23.18 33.75 -7.47
CA HIS A 392 -22.58 34.87 -8.21
C HIS A 392 -23.62 35.82 -8.82
N ALA A 393 -24.81 35.31 -9.16
CA ALA A 393 -25.91 36.15 -9.64
C ALA A 393 -26.48 37.02 -8.50
N GLU A 394 -26.63 36.46 -7.30
CA GLU A 394 -27.09 37.19 -6.11
C GLU A 394 -26.10 38.31 -5.70
N GLU A 395 -24.79 38.06 -5.81
CA GLU A 395 -23.76 39.08 -5.54
C GLU A 395 -23.77 40.23 -6.56
N SER A 396 -24.07 39.96 -7.84
CA SER A 396 -24.18 41.02 -8.85
C SER A 396 -25.41 41.91 -8.64
N ASP A 397 -26.57 41.33 -8.30
CA ASP A 397 -27.82 42.07 -8.10
C ASP A 397 -27.80 42.89 -6.80
N GLY A 398 -27.11 42.39 -5.76
CA GLY A 398 -26.93 43.11 -4.49
C GLY A 398 -26.00 44.33 -4.55
N SER A 399 -25.23 44.51 -5.63
CA SER A 399 -24.31 45.65 -5.81
C SER A 399 -24.96 46.91 -6.39
N PHE A 400 -26.22 46.79 -6.86
CA PHE A 400 -27.01 47.89 -7.43
C PHE A 400 -28.09 48.44 -6.48
N ALA A 401 -28.14 47.96 -5.23
CA ALA A 401 -29.12 48.36 -4.21
C ALA A 401 -28.54 49.32 -3.16
#